data_AF-A0A3M0G101-F1
#
_entry.id   AF-A0A3M0G101-F1
#
_cell.length_a   1.000
_cell.length_b   1.000
_cell.length_c   1.000
_cell.angle_alpha   90.00
_cell.angle_beta   90.00
_cell.angle_gamma   90.00
#
_symmetry.space_group_name_H-M   'P 1'
#
loop_
_entity.id
_entity.type
_entity.pdbx_description
1 polymer ?
#
loop_
_entity_poly.entity_id
_entity_poly.type
_entity_poly.pdbx_seq_one_letter_code
_entity_poly.pdbx_strand_id
1 'polypeptide(L)'
;MTDILDETRSVVIGGRTELFHGYEALARRASGLIGWMQQIEIALGANPPGSEKDWHDLAIAAEALVAVSTAQEVWLADHDTALTRAIERVRSDIRTLNIPQGNVGAGDVA
;
A
#
# COMPACT_ATOMS: atom_id res chain seq x y z
N MET A 1 -13.59 -8.50 6.66
CA MET A 1 -12.85 -7.24 6.41
C MET A 1 -11.90 -7.56 5.27
N THR A 2 -11.87 -6.76 4.20
CA THR A 2 -11.09 -7.12 3.00
C THR A 2 -9.61 -7.01 3.31
N ASP A 3 -8.87 -8.08 3.01
CA ASP A 3 -7.44 -8.19 3.32
C ASP A 3 -6.59 -7.52 2.23
N ILE A 4 -6.92 -6.27 1.92
CA ILE A 4 -6.33 -5.56 0.78
C ILE A 4 -4.82 -5.51 0.92
N LEU A 5 -4.30 -5.36 2.13
CA LEU A 5 -2.86 -5.32 2.39
C LEU A 5 -2.16 -6.67 2.14
N ASP A 6 -2.89 -7.77 2.06
CA ASP A 6 -2.37 -9.11 1.78
C ASP A 6 -2.55 -9.53 0.31
N GLU A 7 -3.18 -8.67 -0.52
CA GLU A 7 -3.37 -8.93 -1.94
C GLU A 7 -2.04 -9.05 -2.69
N THR A 8 -2.06 -9.73 -3.83
CA THR A 8 -0.92 -9.76 -4.72
C THR A 8 -1.02 -8.63 -5.74
N ARG A 9 0.04 -7.82 -5.89
CA ARG A 9 0.08 -6.71 -6.85
C ARG A 9 1.35 -6.71 -7.67
N SER A 10 1.20 -6.33 -8.94
CA SER A 10 2.31 -6.10 -9.86
C SER A 10 2.73 -4.63 -9.83
N VAL A 11 4.02 -4.37 -9.75
CA VAL A 11 4.61 -3.01 -9.76
C VAL A 11 5.71 -2.96 -10.81
N VAL A 12 5.75 -1.88 -11.59
CA VAL A 12 6.80 -1.68 -12.59
C VAL A 12 7.95 -0.90 -11.96
N ILE A 13 9.14 -1.50 -11.93
CA ILE A 13 10.37 -0.96 -11.34
C ILE A 13 11.47 -1.01 -12.40
N GLY A 14 12.02 0.14 -12.80
CA GLY A 14 13.08 0.21 -13.82
C GLY A 14 12.70 -0.50 -15.14
N GLY A 15 11.43 -0.39 -15.56
CA GLY A 15 10.90 -1.04 -16.76
C GLY A 15 10.62 -2.55 -16.62
N ARG A 16 10.86 -3.16 -15.45
CA ARG A 16 10.55 -4.56 -15.17
C ARG A 16 9.30 -4.66 -14.30
N THR A 17 8.41 -5.58 -14.63
CA THR A 17 7.27 -5.89 -13.76
C THR A 17 7.72 -6.86 -12.67
N GLU A 18 7.61 -6.44 -11.42
CA GLU A 18 7.84 -7.25 -10.22
C GLU A 18 6.49 -7.57 -9.55
N LEU A 19 6.35 -8.77 -8.98
CA LEU A 19 5.15 -9.22 -8.29
C LEU A 19 5.39 -9.21 -6.77
N PHE A 20 4.48 -8.60 -6.02
CA PHE A 20 4.54 -8.50 -4.57
C PHE A 20 3.32 -9.16 -3.93
N HIS A 21 3.58 -10.05 -2.97
CA HIS A 21 2.56 -10.71 -2.17
C HIS A 21 2.40 -9.96 -0.85
N GLY A 22 1.45 -9.03 -0.83
CA GLY A 22 1.16 -8.16 0.29
C GLY A 22 2.08 -6.93 0.41
N TYR A 23 1.58 -5.94 1.14
CA TYR A 23 2.24 -4.67 1.43
C TYR A 23 3.57 -4.85 2.15
N GLU A 24 3.67 -5.86 3.02
CA GLU A 24 4.91 -6.18 3.75
C GLU A 24 6.06 -6.53 2.78
N ALA A 25 5.75 -7.20 1.66
CA ALA A 25 6.75 -7.51 0.65
C ALA A 25 7.30 -6.25 -0.03
N LEU A 26 6.46 -5.25 -0.30
CA LEU A 26 6.93 -3.94 -0.78
C LEU A 26 7.77 -3.21 0.28
N ALA A 27 7.34 -3.22 1.55
CA ALA A 27 8.07 -2.55 2.62
C ALA A 27 9.48 -3.15 2.81
N ARG A 28 9.61 -4.48 2.70
CA ARG A 28 10.91 -5.17 2.69
C ARG A 28 11.75 -4.76 1.48
N ARG A 29 11.15 -4.65 0.29
CA ARG A 29 11.85 -4.20 -0.93
C ARG A 29 12.38 -2.78 -0.79
N ALA A 30 11.58 -1.85 -0.27
CA ALA A 30 11.99 -0.47 0.02
C ALA A 30 13.17 -0.44 1.00
N SER A 31 13.08 -1.19 2.09
CA SER A 31 14.15 -1.29 3.11
C SER A 31 15.45 -1.82 2.50
N GLY A 32 15.36 -2.83 1.63
CA GLY A 32 16.51 -3.38 0.91
C GLY A 32 17.16 -2.36 -0.03
N LEU A 33 16.37 -1.56 -0.75
CA LEU A 33 16.88 -0.50 -1.62
C LEU A 33 17.58 0.60 -0.81
N ILE A 34 17.00 1.05 0.30
CA ILE A 34 17.62 2.04 1.19
C ILE A 34 18.96 1.51 1.73
N GLY A 35 19.00 0.25 2.19
CA GLY A 35 20.23 -0.36 2.67
C GLY A 35 21.30 -0.46 1.58
N TRP A 36 20.91 -0.77 0.34
CA TRP A 36 21.83 -0.79 -0.80
C TRP A 36 22.36 0.61 -1.13
N MET A 37 21.49 1.62 -1.18
CA MET A 37 21.89 3.01 -1.42
C MET A 37 22.88 3.50 -0.37
N GLN A 38 22.64 3.23 0.90
CA GLN A 38 23.56 3.58 1.99
C GLN A 38 24.95 2.95 1.82
N GLN A 39 25.03 1.70 1.35
CA GLN A 39 26.31 1.06 1.06
C GLN A 39 27.05 1.73 -0.10
N ILE A 40 26.33 2.11 -1.16
CA ILE A 40 26.90 2.85 -2.29
C ILE A 40 27.40 4.23 -1.84
N GLU A 41 26.60 4.95 -1.05
CA GLU A 41 26.98 6.27 -0.52
C GLU A 41 28.25 6.21 0.33
N ILE A 42 28.42 5.16 1.16
CA ILE A 42 29.64 4.93 1.92
C ILE A 42 30.84 4.72 0.99
N ALA A 43 30.67 3.92 -0.07
CA ALA A 43 31.73 3.67 -1.05
C ALA A 43 32.13 4.97 -1.79
N LEU A 44 31.14 5.76 -2.23
CA LEU A 44 31.35 7.05 -2.89
C LEU A 44 32.05 8.07 -1.96
N GLY A 45 31.67 8.10 -0.68
CA GLY A 45 32.27 8.98 0.32
C GLY A 45 33.76 8.72 0.60
N ALA A 46 34.24 7.51 0.31
CA ALA A 46 35.66 7.16 0.39
C ALA A 46 36.48 7.68 -0.83
N ASN A 47 35.83 8.34 -1.79
CA ASN A 47 36.40 8.92 -3.01
C ASN A 47 37.29 7.96 -3.84
N PRO A 48 36.82 6.72 -4.12
CA PRO A 48 37.59 5.76 -4.91
C PRO A 48 37.70 6.21 -6.38
N PRO A 49 38.86 5.99 -7.05
CA PRO A 49 38.96 6.23 -8.48
C PRO A 49 38.01 5.29 -9.25
N GLY A 50 37.19 5.83 -10.16
CA GLY A 50 36.27 5.05 -10.99
C GLY A 50 34.81 4.98 -10.52
N SER A 51 34.32 6.01 -9.81
CA SER A 51 32.98 6.06 -9.18
C SER A 51 31.77 6.20 -10.11
N GLU A 52 31.95 6.26 -11.44
CA GLU A 52 30.83 6.39 -12.39
C GLU A 52 29.81 5.26 -12.27
N LYS A 53 30.31 4.02 -12.05
CA LYS A 53 29.45 2.86 -11.83
C LYS A 53 28.60 3.01 -10.56
N ASP A 54 29.21 3.46 -9.48
CA ASP A 54 28.52 3.63 -8.19
C ASP A 54 27.46 4.73 -8.27
N TRP A 55 27.75 5.85 -8.95
CA TRP A 55 26.75 6.88 -9.23
C TRP A 55 25.58 6.37 -10.07
N HIS A 56 25.86 5.54 -11.07
CA HIS A 56 24.82 4.92 -11.89
C HIS A 56 23.97 3.94 -11.09
N ASP A 57 24.60 3.08 -10.29
CA ASP A 57 23.92 2.10 -9.43
C ASP A 57 23.05 2.83 -8.37
N LEU A 58 23.52 3.95 -7.82
CA LEU A 58 22.75 4.80 -6.90
C LEU A 58 21.50 5.39 -7.58
N ALA A 59 21.63 5.88 -8.82
CA ALA A 59 20.51 6.41 -9.58
C ALA A 59 19.44 5.34 -9.86
N ILE A 60 19.85 4.13 -10.24
CA ILE A 60 18.96 2.98 -10.44
C ILE A 60 18.23 2.64 -9.13
N ALA A 61 18.96 2.58 -8.02
CA ALA A 61 18.38 2.26 -6.72
C ALA A 61 17.35 3.32 -6.27
N ALA A 62 17.64 4.60 -6.51
CA ALA A 62 16.74 5.71 -6.21
C ALA A 62 15.46 5.67 -7.07
N GLU A 63 15.58 5.44 -8.38
CA GLU A 63 14.43 5.29 -9.27
C GLU A 63 13.54 4.11 -8.83
N ALA A 64 14.16 2.99 -8.48
CA ALA A 64 13.44 1.83 -7.97
C ALA A 64 12.72 2.15 -6.64
N LEU A 65 13.35 2.90 -5.74
CA LEU A 65 12.75 3.28 -4.45
C LEU A 65 11.53 4.19 -4.65
N VAL A 66 11.57 5.12 -5.61
CA VAL A 66 10.42 5.94 -5.97
C VAL A 66 9.26 5.07 -6.44
N ALA A 67 9.51 4.14 -7.38
CA ALA A 67 8.47 3.26 -7.90
C ALA A 67 7.81 2.40 -6.79
N VAL A 68 8.62 1.85 -5.88
CA VAL A 68 8.13 1.09 -4.72
C VAL A 68 7.31 1.98 -3.80
N SER A 69 7.79 3.19 -3.48
CA SER A 69 7.10 4.10 -2.56
C SER A 69 5.75 4.57 -3.11
N THR A 70 5.70 4.92 -4.40
CA THR A 70 4.43 5.27 -5.08
C THR A 70 3.44 4.11 -5.05
N ALA A 71 3.91 2.87 -5.26
CA ALA A 71 3.04 1.70 -5.16
C ALA A 71 2.53 1.48 -3.72
N GLN A 72 3.34 1.76 -2.70
CA GLN A 72 2.92 1.71 -1.30
C GLN A 72 1.82 2.73 -1.00
N GLU A 73 1.97 3.98 -1.47
CA GLU A 73 0.96 5.04 -1.30
C GLU A 73 -0.39 4.66 -1.91
N VAL A 74 -0.38 4.16 -3.15
CA VAL A 74 -1.60 3.70 -3.83
C VAL A 74 -2.27 2.57 -3.04
N TRP A 75 -1.48 1.63 -2.53
CA TRP A 75 -2.00 0.49 -1.78
C TRP A 75 -2.65 0.92 -0.45
N LEU A 76 -2.02 1.84 0.28
CA LEU A 76 -2.60 2.41 1.50
C LEU A 76 -3.89 3.19 1.22
N ALA A 77 -3.93 3.97 0.13
CA ALA A 77 -5.13 4.70 -0.27
C ALA A 77 -6.32 3.76 -0.59
N ASP A 78 -6.05 2.63 -1.25
CA ASP A 78 -7.07 1.60 -1.50
C ASP A 78 -7.56 0.96 -0.20
N HIS A 79 -6.66 0.69 0.74
CA HIS A 79 -6.99 0.16 2.05
C HIS A 79 -7.90 1.13 2.84
N ASP A 80 -7.54 2.41 2.88
CA ASP A 80 -8.33 3.46 3.53
C ASP A 80 -9.73 3.60 2.92
N THR A 81 -9.81 3.50 1.59
CA THR A 81 -11.09 3.50 0.86
C THR A 81 -11.96 2.32 1.26
N ALA A 82 -11.38 1.12 1.38
CA ALA A 82 -12.11 -0.07 1.77
C ALA A 82 -12.57 -0.03 3.23
N LEU A 83 -11.73 0.47 4.14
CA LEU A 83 -12.09 0.73 5.54
C LEU A 83 -13.24 1.72 5.64
N THR A 84 -13.20 2.82 4.87
CA THR A 84 -14.26 3.83 4.85
C THR A 84 -15.60 3.21 4.43
N ARG A 85 -15.61 2.42 3.36
CA ARG A 85 -16.82 1.70 2.90
C ARG A 85 -17.33 0.70 3.95
N ALA A 86 -16.43 0.01 4.64
CA ALA A 86 -16.82 -0.91 5.72
C ALA A 86 -17.47 -0.17 6.89
N ILE A 87 -16.91 0.98 7.29
CA ILE A 87 -17.48 1.84 8.34
C ILE A 87 -18.86 2.36 7.94
N GLU A 88 -19.03 2.80 6.70
CA GLU A 88 -20.32 3.26 6.19
C GLU A 88 -21.38 2.17 6.19
N ARG A 89 -21.00 0.94 5.79
CA ARG A 89 -21.88 -0.23 5.87
C ARG A 89 -22.32 -0.49 7.30
N VAL A 90 -21.37 -0.57 8.24
CA VAL A 90 -21.69 -0.79 9.67
C VAL A 90 -22.59 0.32 10.22
N ARG A 91 -22.34 1.59 9.87
CA ARG A 91 -23.21 2.71 10.26
C ARG A 91 -24.62 2.56 9.71
N SER A 92 -24.77 2.10 8.47
CA SER A 92 -26.07 1.81 7.87
C SER A 92 -26.79 0.69 8.63
N ASP A 93 -26.10 -0.42 8.89
CA ASP A 93 -26.65 -1.57 9.61
C ASP A 93 -27.16 -1.16 11.00
N ILE A 94 -26.36 -0.40 11.76
CA ILE A 94 -26.76 0.14 13.07
C ILE A 94 -28.02 1.02 12.95
N ARG A 95 -28.10 1.89 11.95
CA ARG A 95 -29.30 2.73 11.74
C ARG A 95 -30.52 1.86 11.47
N THR A 96 -30.41 0.84 10.62
CA THR A 96 -31.54 -0.06 10.30
C THR A 96 -32.04 -0.84 11.51
N LEU A 97 -31.15 -1.20 12.45
CA LEU A 97 -31.51 -1.87 13.71
C LEU A 97 -32.22 -0.93 14.70
N ASN A 98 -31.92 0.37 14.65
CA ASN A 98 -32.51 1.39 15.53
C ASN A 98 -33.79 2.03 14.97
N ILE A 99 -34.29 1.60 13.80
CA ILE A 99 -35.62 1.97 13.34
C ILE A 99 -36.61 1.10 14.15
N PRO A 100 -37.47 1.68 15.01
CA PRO A 100 -38.54 0.91 15.62
C PRO A 100 -39.37 0.32 14.47
N GLN A 101 -39.62 -0.99 14.48
CA GLN A 101 -40.66 -1.56 13.61
C GLN A 101 -42.01 -0.99 14.07
N GLY A 102 -42.34 0.20 13.56
CA GLY A 102 -43.61 0.85 13.78
C GLY A 102 -44.71 0.02 13.10
N ASN A 103 -45.47 -0.69 13.94
CA ASN A 103 -46.88 -1.01 13.74
C ASN A 103 -47.25 -1.66 12.39
N VAL A 104 -46.93 -2.94 12.22
CA VAL A 104 -47.67 -3.77 11.26
C VAL A 104 -48.90 -4.36 11.97
N GLY A 105 -50.00 -3.62 11.90
CA GLY A 105 -51.37 -4.16 11.88
C GLY A 105 -51.89 -4.87 13.14
N ALA A 106 -52.30 -4.11 14.16
CA ALA A 106 -53.49 -4.49 14.92
C ALA A 106 -54.69 -3.88 14.17
N GLY A 107 -55.20 -4.64 13.19
CA GLY A 107 -56.40 -4.27 12.44
C GLY A 107 -57.60 -4.12 13.37
N ASP A 108 -58.41 -3.12 13.06
CA ASP A 108 -59.79 -2.98 13.53
C ASP A 108 -60.49 -4.34 13.52
N VAL A 109 -60.86 -4.83 14.71
CA VAL A 109 -61.88 -5.87 14.85
C VAL A 109 -63.19 -5.15 15.08
N ALA A 110 -63.92 -4.92 13.98
CA ALA A 110 -65.32 -4.51 14.00
C ALA A 110 -66.23 -5.69 14.40
#